data_AF-A0AA40BEK7-F1
#
_entry.id   AF-A0AA40BEK7-F1
#
_cell.length_a   1.000
_cell.length_b   1.000
_cell.length_c   1.000
_cell.angle_alpha   90.00
_cell.angle_beta   90.00
_cell.angle_gamma   90.00
#
_symmetry.space_group_name_H-M   'P 1'
#
loop_
_entity.id
_entity.type
_entity.pdbx_description
1 polymer ?
#
loop_
_entity_poly.entity_id
_entity_poly.type
_entity_poly.pdbx_seq_one_letter_code
_entity_poly.pdbx_strand_id
1 'polypeptide(L)'
;MGRVIRNQRKGRGSIFTANTHLRKAPAKFRSLDFAERHGYVRGIVKEIIHDPGRGAPLARVQFNSPYKFKKVTETFIANEGMYTGQFIYAGKNAALTIGNVLPLASVPEGTVVSNVEEKVGDRGALGRTSGNYITVIGHNPDEGKTRIKLPSGAKKVVSSNARGMIGIVAGGGRTDKPLLKASRAKHKFAVKRNRWPKTRGVAMNPVDHPHGGVSASHISTRMVCIAELTHLYRVTTSISVRRRPSPDTPPRVKRRVSLLPAERVCCVVPRRRRSKGCFTVLHLGKGFNGLHWSLLLCSYGTAESDGELAFSASIMAVNEIKGFPKAVGTRLVETALYSDYLVRGKGLFEP
;
A
#
# COMPACT_ATOMS: atom_id res chain seq x y z
N MET A 1 -22.21 -23.69 7.62
CA MET A 1 -20.86 -23.23 7.19
C MET A 1 -20.98 -22.31 5.98
N GLY A 2 -20.05 -21.37 5.78
CA GLY A 2 -20.02 -20.49 4.60
C GLY A 2 -19.33 -21.13 3.37
N ARG A 3 -19.36 -20.46 2.20
CA ARG A 3 -18.70 -20.93 0.98
C ARG A 3 -17.27 -20.39 0.86
N VAL A 4 -16.38 -21.15 0.21
CA VAL A 4 -15.00 -20.73 -0.08
C VAL A 4 -14.98 -19.50 -1.00
N ILE A 5 -14.42 -18.41 -0.48
CA ILE A 5 -14.44 -17.09 -1.12
C ILE A 5 -13.53 -17.00 -2.37
N ARG A 6 -13.87 -16.10 -3.30
CA ARG A 6 -13.28 -16.02 -4.66
C ARG A 6 -11.76 -15.81 -4.70
N ASN A 7 -11.15 -15.20 -3.68
CA ASN A 7 -9.70 -15.04 -3.57
C ASN A 7 -9.02 -16.36 -3.16
N GLN A 8 -9.54 -17.08 -2.16
CA GLN A 8 -9.06 -18.41 -1.75
C GLN A 8 -9.11 -19.41 -2.90
N ARG A 9 -10.23 -19.43 -3.65
CA ARG A 9 -10.40 -20.29 -4.85
C ARG A 9 -9.32 -20.13 -5.93
N LYS A 10 -8.53 -19.04 -5.91
CA LYS A 10 -7.41 -18.83 -6.85
C LYS A 10 -6.15 -19.59 -6.48
N GLY A 11 -5.96 -19.93 -5.21
CA GLY A 11 -4.80 -20.70 -4.75
C GLY A 11 -4.73 -22.09 -5.36
N ARG A 12 -5.88 -22.75 -5.55
CA ARG A 12 -6.01 -24.08 -6.18
C ARG A 12 -5.57 -24.13 -7.65
N GLY A 13 -5.41 -22.97 -8.32
CA GLY A 13 -4.82 -22.94 -9.66
C GLY A 13 -5.58 -23.72 -10.74
N SER A 14 -6.91 -23.80 -10.70
CA SER A 14 -7.72 -24.40 -11.79
C SER A 14 -7.96 -23.40 -12.92
N ILE A 15 -9.17 -22.86 -13.06
CA ILE A 15 -9.53 -21.84 -14.08
C ILE A 15 -8.80 -20.48 -13.94
N PHE A 16 -7.88 -20.36 -12.97
CA PHE A 16 -7.21 -19.13 -12.58
C PHE A 16 -5.71 -19.10 -12.93
N THR A 17 -5.20 -20.13 -13.60
CA THR A 17 -3.85 -20.19 -14.19
C THR A 17 -3.60 -19.05 -15.17
N ALA A 18 -2.33 -18.88 -15.55
CA ALA A 18 -1.95 -17.98 -16.61
C ALA A 18 -2.26 -18.58 -17.98
N ASN A 19 -2.86 -17.80 -18.88
CA ASN A 19 -3.04 -18.20 -20.27
C ASN A 19 -1.68 -18.06 -20.97
N THR A 20 -1.00 -19.17 -21.23
CA THR A 20 0.40 -19.20 -21.71
C THR A 20 0.55 -19.61 -23.16
N HIS A 21 -0.44 -20.26 -23.79
CA HIS A 21 -0.35 -20.85 -25.14
C HIS A 21 0.20 -19.88 -26.21
N LEU A 22 -0.22 -18.61 -26.19
CA LEU A 22 0.22 -17.61 -27.18
C LEU A 22 1.55 -16.89 -26.82
N ARG A 23 2.14 -17.15 -25.65
CA ARG A 23 3.40 -16.49 -25.24
C ARG A 23 4.57 -17.02 -26.04
N LYS A 24 5.48 -16.13 -26.42
CA LYS A 24 6.55 -16.47 -27.36
C LYS A 24 7.70 -17.22 -26.70
N ALA A 25 8.24 -16.66 -25.61
CA ALA A 25 9.32 -17.28 -24.85
C ALA A 25 9.43 -16.66 -23.44
N PRO A 26 10.00 -17.38 -22.46
CA PRO A 26 10.33 -16.80 -21.17
C PRO A 26 11.45 -15.77 -21.34
N ALA A 27 11.12 -14.49 -21.22
CA ALA A 27 12.13 -13.43 -21.24
C ALA A 27 13.14 -13.64 -20.10
N LYS A 28 14.43 -13.78 -20.42
CA LYS A 28 15.54 -14.06 -19.48
C LYS A 28 16.85 -13.57 -20.12
N PHE A 29 17.79 -13.08 -19.31
CA PHE A 29 19.19 -12.96 -19.77
C PHE A 29 19.76 -14.33 -20.12
N ARG A 30 20.94 -14.37 -20.77
CA ARG A 30 21.67 -15.62 -20.97
C ARG A 30 22.12 -16.21 -19.63
N SER A 31 22.35 -17.52 -19.56
CA SER A 31 22.99 -18.15 -18.39
C SER A 31 24.37 -17.53 -18.13
N LEU A 32 24.70 -17.27 -16.86
CA LEU A 32 25.98 -16.65 -16.47
C LEU A 32 27.12 -17.68 -16.55
N ASP A 33 27.85 -17.67 -17.66
CA ASP A 33 29.02 -18.53 -17.90
C ASP A 33 30.36 -17.78 -17.69
N PHE A 34 31.47 -18.43 -18.05
CA PHE A 34 32.82 -17.88 -17.92
C PHE A 34 33.02 -16.60 -18.73
N ALA A 35 32.46 -16.52 -19.94
CA ALA A 35 32.71 -15.43 -20.88
C ALA A 35 32.08 -14.11 -20.40
N GLU A 36 30.89 -14.17 -19.78
CA GLU A 36 30.26 -12.97 -19.18
C GLU A 36 30.91 -12.55 -17.86
N ARG A 37 31.54 -13.47 -17.11
CA ARG A 37 32.22 -13.15 -15.84
C ARG A 37 33.54 -12.40 -16.04
N HIS A 38 34.33 -12.78 -17.05
CA HIS A 38 35.69 -12.26 -17.25
C HIS A 38 35.85 -11.32 -18.45
N GLY A 39 34.98 -11.43 -19.46
CA GLY A 39 35.07 -10.66 -20.70
C GLY A 39 33.71 -10.13 -21.13
N TYR A 40 33.39 -10.34 -22.41
CA TYR A 40 32.08 -10.07 -22.98
C TYR A 40 31.74 -11.08 -24.09
N VAL A 41 30.45 -11.26 -24.36
CA VAL A 41 29.94 -12.02 -25.51
C VAL A 41 29.08 -11.09 -26.37
N ARG A 42 29.37 -11.05 -27.67
CA ARG A 42 28.57 -10.34 -28.67
C ARG A 42 27.41 -11.20 -29.14
N GLY A 43 26.20 -10.65 -29.10
CA GLY A 43 25.01 -11.15 -29.76
C GLY A 43 24.46 -10.14 -30.77
N ILE A 44 23.56 -10.58 -31.64
CA ILE A 44 22.83 -9.72 -32.59
C ILE A 44 21.33 -9.81 -32.35
N VAL A 45 20.64 -8.66 -32.31
CA VAL A 45 19.17 -8.61 -32.31
C VAL A 45 18.66 -9.07 -33.66
N LYS A 46 17.98 -10.22 -33.73
CA LYS A 46 17.37 -10.71 -34.97
C LYS A 46 16.02 -10.08 -35.25
N GLU A 47 15.15 -10.06 -34.25
CA GLU A 47 13.80 -9.51 -34.35
C GLU A 47 13.32 -8.99 -33.00
N ILE A 48 12.43 -7.99 -33.05
CA ILE A 48 11.72 -7.45 -31.88
C ILE A 48 10.25 -7.86 -32.04
N ILE A 49 9.74 -8.65 -31.09
CA ILE A 49 8.46 -9.33 -31.18
C ILE A 49 7.51 -8.92 -30.05
N HIS A 50 6.21 -8.96 -30.34
CA HIS A 50 5.17 -8.82 -29.31
C HIS A 50 4.94 -10.15 -28.57
N ASP A 51 4.97 -10.11 -27.24
CA ASP A 51 4.66 -11.24 -26.36
C ASP A 51 3.25 -11.07 -25.76
N PRO A 52 2.26 -11.88 -26.17
CA PRO A 52 0.87 -11.76 -25.70
C PRO A 52 0.74 -11.79 -24.18
N GLY A 53 0.04 -10.79 -23.64
CA GLY A 53 -0.13 -10.60 -22.20
C GLY A 53 1.00 -9.81 -21.53
N ARG A 54 2.10 -9.51 -22.23
CA ARG A 54 3.12 -8.52 -21.83
C ARG A 54 2.72 -7.12 -22.35
N GLY A 55 3.30 -6.09 -21.74
CA GLY A 55 3.19 -4.71 -22.22
C GLY A 55 4.44 -4.24 -22.99
N ALA A 56 5.61 -4.76 -22.61
CA ALA A 56 6.88 -4.52 -23.28
C ALA A 56 7.11 -5.54 -24.41
N PRO A 57 7.73 -5.15 -25.53
CA PRO A 57 8.20 -6.09 -26.54
C PRO A 57 9.40 -6.91 -26.03
N LEU A 58 9.68 -8.02 -26.72
CA LEU A 58 10.84 -8.87 -26.48
C LEU A 58 11.80 -8.80 -27.66
N ALA A 59 13.10 -8.84 -27.40
CA ALA A 59 14.13 -8.94 -28.43
C ALA A 59 14.66 -10.38 -28.48
N ARG A 60 14.65 -11.01 -29.67
CA ARG A 60 15.37 -12.28 -29.87
C ARG A 60 16.81 -11.97 -30.23
N VAL A 61 17.73 -12.34 -29.33
CA VAL A 61 19.15 -12.09 -29.46
C VAL A 61 19.86 -13.40 -29.77
N GLN A 62 20.59 -13.45 -30.89
CA GLN A 62 21.40 -14.60 -31.24
C GLN A 62 22.85 -14.40 -30.79
N PHE A 63 23.32 -15.30 -29.95
CA PHE A 63 24.72 -15.41 -29.52
C PHE A 63 25.37 -16.62 -30.17
N ASN A 64 26.69 -16.58 -30.36
CA ASN A 64 27.46 -17.78 -30.67
C ASN A 64 27.73 -18.56 -29.36
N SER A 65 27.62 -19.88 -29.39
CA SER A 65 27.95 -20.72 -28.22
C SER A 65 29.47 -20.86 -28.07
N PRO A 66 30.06 -20.58 -26.90
CA PRO A 66 31.52 -20.68 -26.72
C PRO A 66 32.05 -22.12 -26.72
N TYR A 67 31.20 -23.12 -26.42
CA TYR A 67 31.63 -24.51 -26.24
C TYR A 67 31.35 -25.45 -27.43
N LYS A 68 30.52 -25.02 -28.39
CA LYS A 68 30.06 -25.86 -29.52
C LYS A 68 29.72 -24.94 -30.70
N PHE A 69 29.97 -25.37 -31.93
CA PHE A 69 29.61 -24.63 -33.14
C PHE A 69 28.08 -24.60 -33.34
N LYS A 70 27.39 -23.71 -32.60
CA LYS A 70 25.94 -23.49 -32.69
C LYS A 70 25.58 -22.06 -32.29
N LYS A 71 24.48 -21.56 -32.83
CA LYS A 71 23.87 -20.28 -32.42
C LYS A 71 22.85 -20.55 -31.30
N VAL A 72 22.93 -19.78 -30.22
CA VAL A 72 21.98 -19.81 -29.09
C VAL A 72 21.10 -18.59 -29.20
N THR A 73 19.79 -18.79 -29.36
CA THR A 73 18.82 -17.69 -29.35
C THR A 73 18.29 -17.52 -27.93
N GLU A 74 18.57 -16.37 -27.32
CA GLU A 74 17.97 -15.96 -26.05
C GLU A 74 16.87 -14.92 -26.31
N THR A 75 15.91 -14.81 -25.39
CA THR A 75 14.83 -13.84 -25.49
C THR A 75 14.96 -12.81 -24.38
N PHE A 76 15.39 -11.60 -24.73
CA PHE A 76 15.56 -10.50 -23.79
C PHE A 76 14.28 -9.65 -23.75
N ILE A 77 14.13 -8.86 -22.69
CA ILE A 77 13.18 -7.73 -22.72
C ILE A 77 13.85 -6.63 -23.55
N ALA A 78 13.13 -6.04 -24.51
CA ALA A 78 13.69 -4.94 -25.27
C ALA A 78 13.64 -3.64 -24.46
N ASN A 79 14.73 -2.88 -24.49
CA ASN A 79 14.82 -1.52 -24.00
C ASN A 79 14.48 -0.51 -25.11
N GLU A 80 14.12 0.71 -24.72
CA GLU A 80 13.87 1.81 -25.66
C GLU A 80 15.16 2.16 -26.40
N GLY A 81 15.04 2.41 -27.72
CA GLY A 81 16.20 2.59 -28.60
C GLY A 81 16.83 1.29 -29.15
N MET A 82 16.39 0.09 -28.71
CA MET A 82 16.87 -1.15 -29.33
C MET A 82 16.25 -1.40 -30.71
N TYR A 83 17.05 -1.88 -31.66
CA TYR A 83 16.63 -2.12 -33.05
C TYR A 83 17.18 -3.45 -33.62
N THR A 84 16.59 -3.91 -34.72
CA THR A 84 17.02 -5.14 -35.41
C THR A 84 18.35 -4.96 -36.12
N GLY A 85 19.26 -5.92 -35.99
CA GLY A 85 20.65 -5.82 -36.47
C GLY A 85 21.63 -5.22 -35.46
N GLN A 86 21.14 -4.60 -34.37
CA GLN A 86 21.99 -4.06 -33.30
C GLN A 86 22.83 -5.18 -32.65
N PHE A 87 24.11 -4.89 -32.41
CA PHE A 87 24.96 -5.74 -31.57
C PHE A 87 24.73 -5.44 -30.08
N ILE A 88 24.55 -6.51 -29.30
CA ILE A 88 24.47 -6.47 -27.84
C ILE A 88 25.72 -7.12 -27.29
N TYR A 89 26.35 -6.45 -26.34
CA TYR A 89 27.49 -6.97 -25.59
C TYR A 89 27.02 -7.30 -24.17
N ALA A 90 27.25 -8.54 -23.75
CA ALA A 90 26.92 -9.02 -22.41
C ALA A 90 28.21 -9.44 -21.70
N GLY A 91 28.48 -8.90 -20.51
CA GLY A 91 29.61 -9.30 -19.67
C GLY A 91 30.25 -8.14 -18.89
N LYS A 92 31.27 -8.48 -18.07
CA LYS A 92 32.00 -7.52 -17.22
C LYS A 92 32.66 -6.38 -17.99
N ASN A 93 33.22 -6.68 -19.17
CA ASN A 93 34.01 -5.74 -19.97
C ASN A 93 33.21 -5.20 -21.17
N ALA A 94 31.87 -5.28 -21.14
CA ALA A 94 31.02 -4.70 -22.17
C ALA A 94 30.97 -3.17 -22.04
N ALA A 95 30.85 -2.45 -23.17
CA ALA A 95 30.73 -0.99 -23.17
C ALA A 95 29.39 -0.51 -22.57
N LEU A 96 29.39 0.69 -21.99
CA LEU A 96 28.22 1.31 -21.37
C LEU A 96 27.22 1.87 -22.41
N THR A 97 26.58 1.01 -23.21
CA THR A 97 25.61 1.41 -24.25
C THR A 97 24.24 0.78 -24.05
N ILE A 98 23.18 1.44 -24.53
CA ILE A 98 21.79 1.00 -24.37
C ILE A 98 21.58 -0.40 -24.97
N GLY A 99 20.99 -1.30 -24.19
CA GLY A 99 20.76 -2.71 -24.57
C GLY A 99 21.88 -3.67 -24.17
N ASN A 100 23.09 -3.19 -23.82
CA ASN A 100 24.15 -4.05 -23.27
C ASN A 100 23.81 -4.52 -21.86
N VAL A 101 24.37 -5.67 -21.47
CA VAL A 101 24.15 -6.32 -20.17
C VAL A 101 25.46 -6.37 -19.39
N LEU A 102 25.55 -5.59 -18.31
CA LEU A 102 26.75 -5.45 -17.48
C LEU A 102 26.44 -5.90 -16.04
N PRO A 103 27.44 -6.36 -15.27
CA PRO A 103 27.32 -6.42 -13.81
C PRO A 103 27.20 -5.00 -13.25
N LEU A 104 26.40 -4.82 -12.20
CA LEU A 104 26.22 -3.50 -11.57
C LEU A 104 27.54 -2.86 -11.09
N ALA A 105 28.57 -3.66 -10.78
CA ALA A 105 29.91 -3.20 -10.44
C ALA A 105 30.61 -2.38 -11.54
N SER A 106 30.37 -2.69 -12.82
CA SER A 106 31.02 -2.00 -13.96
C SER A 106 30.25 -0.75 -14.41
N VAL A 107 29.17 -0.38 -13.72
CA VAL A 107 28.21 0.63 -14.16
C VAL A 107 28.27 1.81 -13.18
N PRO A 108 28.47 3.06 -13.64
CA PRO A 108 28.58 4.20 -12.74
C PRO A 108 27.24 4.55 -12.06
N GLU A 109 27.34 5.36 -10.99
CA GLU A 109 26.20 5.83 -10.22
C GLU A 109 25.28 6.74 -11.05
N GLY A 110 23.99 6.82 -10.69
CA GLY A 110 22.98 7.59 -11.42
C GLY A 110 22.46 6.93 -12.71
N THR A 111 23.14 5.89 -13.21
CA THR A 111 22.73 5.16 -14.42
C THR A 111 21.35 4.50 -14.32
N VAL A 112 20.73 4.37 -15.48
CA VAL A 112 19.40 3.79 -15.67
C VAL A 112 19.54 2.38 -16.24
N VAL A 113 19.03 1.39 -15.49
CA VAL A 113 19.11 -0.04 -15.84
C VAL A 113 17.76 -0.73 -15.74
N SER A 114 17.58 -1.80 -16.51
CA SER A 114 16.38 -2.62 -16.58
C SER A 114 16.69 -4.12 -16.41
N ASN A 115 15.64 -4.91 -16.19
CA ASN A 115 15.69 -6.37 -16.06
C ASN A 115 16.73 -6.90 -15.05
N VAL A 116 17.09 -6.11 -14.03
CA VAL A 116 18.17 -6.36 -13.07
C VAL A 116 17.95 -7.67 -12.31
N GLU A 117 19.03 -8.44 -12.11
CA GLU A 117 19.06 -9.64 -11.29
C GLU A 117 18.90 -9.31 -9.80
N GLU A 118 18.13 -10.12 -9.06
CA GLU A 118 18.02 -9.97 -7.60
C GLU A 118 19.17 -10.70 -6.89
N LYS A 119 19.41 -11.95 -7.28
CA LYS A 119 20.62 -12.72 -7.00
C LYS A 119 21.37 -12.98 -8.30
N VAL A 120 22.70 -13.06 -8.19
CA VAL A 120 23.60 -13.31 -9.31
C VAL A 120 23.19 -14.59 -10.05
N GLY A 121 22.86 -14.49 -11.33
CA GLY A 121 22.44 -15.64 -12.14
C GLY A 121 20.94 -15.94 -12.16
N ASP A 122 20.08 -15.15 -11.51
CA ASP A 122 18.60 -15.27 -11.61
C ASP A 122 18.04 -15.02 -13.03
N ARG A 123 18.87 -14.53 -13.97
CA ARG A 123 18.55 -14.20 -15.36
C ARG A 123 17.49 -13.08 -15.52
N GLY A 124 17.34 -12.25 -14.49
CA GLY A 124 16.59 -10.99 -14.49
C GLY A 124 15.24 -11.05 -13.74
N ALA A 125 15.10 -10.23 -12.70
CA ALA A 125 13.97 -10.26 -11.77
C ALA A 125 13.27 -8.89 -11.61
N LEU A 126 14.04 -7.81 -11.53
CA LEU A 126 13.58 -6.48 -11.15
C LEU A 126 13.48 -5.55 -12.38
N GLY A 127 12.59 -4.55 -12.36
CA GLY A 127 12.50 -3.54 -13.44
C GLY A 127 12.16 -4.14 -14.82
N ARG A 128 11.12 -4.99 -14.89
CA ARG A 128 10.80 -5.83 -16.07
C ARG A 128 9.53 -5.43 -16.84
N THR A 129 8.82 -4.41 -16.38
CA THR A 129 7.54 -3.96 -16.97
C THR A 129 7.74 -2.77 -17.90
N SER A 130 6.84 -2.64 -18.87
CA SER A 130 6.83 -1.57 -19.89
C SER A 130 6.97 -0.16 -19.27
N GLY A 131 8.00 0.60 -19.64
CA GLY A 131 8.31 1.93 -19.12
C GLY A 131 9.00 1.96 -17.74
N ASN A 132 9.30 0.80 -17.13
CA ASN A 132 10.02 0.78 -15.85
C ASN A 132 11.54 0.75 -16.06
N TYR A 133 12.23 1.31 -15.08
CA TYR A 133 13.67 1.27 -14.91
C TYR A 133 14.02 1.20 -13.43
N ILE A 134 15.31 1.04 -13.16
CA ILE A 134 15.96 1.05 -11.85
C ILE A 134 17.13 2.02 -11.97
N THR A 135 17.33 2.85 -10.95
CA THR A 135 18.49 3.75 -10.90
C THR A 135 19.54 3.19 -9.96
N VAL A 136 20.80 3.12 -10.39
CA VAL A 136 21.93 2.83 -9.50
C VAL A 136 22.13 4.06 -8.60
N ILE A 137 22.02 3.88 -7.28
CA ILE A 137 22.20 4.98 -6.32
C ILE A 137 23.68 5.11 -5.96
N GLY A 138 24.33 3.97 -5.68
CA GLY A 138 25.75 3.94 -5.44
C GLY A 138 26.27 2.59 -4.95
N HIS A 139 27.59 2.46 -4.91
CA HIS A 139 28.28 1.19 -4.65
C HIS A 139 28.96 1.18 -3.27
N ASN A 140 28.93 0.03 -2.61
CA ASN A 140 29.84 -0.28 -1.52
C ASN A 140 30.84 -1.33 -2.03
N PRO A 141 32.09 -0.96 -2.35
CA PRO A 141 33.10 -1.89 -2.84
C PRO A 141 33.49 -2.91 -1.77
N ASP A 142 33.61 -2.50 -0.50
CA ASP A 142 34.07 -3.33 0.62
C ASP A 142 33.11 -4.52 0.88
N GLU A 143 31.80 -4.27 0.81
CA GLU A 143 30.78 -5.30 0.94
C GLU A 143 30.47 -6.05 -0.38
N GLY A 144 31.03 -5.62 -1.52
CA GLY A 144 30.67 -6.15 -2.84
C GLY A 144 29.18 -5.95 -3.21
N LYS A 145 28.56 -4.86 -2.73
CA LYS A 145 27.11 -4.60 -2.85
C LYS A 145 26.80 -3.26 -3.51
N THR A 146 25.72 -3.22 -4.29
CA THR A 146 25.22 -2.02 -4.95
C THR A 146 23.84 -1.65 -4.40
N ARG A 147 23.63 -0.37 -4.12
CA ARG A 147 22.35 0.20 -3.68
C ARG A 147 21.58 0.68 -4.91
N ILE A 148 20.38 0.15 -5.12
CA ILE A 148 19.51 0.47 -6.26
C ILE A 148 18.18 1.08 -5.82
N LYS A 149 17.63 1.98 -6.64
CA LYS A 149 16.29 2.55 -6.50
C LYS A 149 15.31 1.75 -7.37
N LEU A 150 14.39 1.04 -6.74
CA LEU A 150 13.33 0.32 -7.44
C LEU A 150 12.28 1.31 -7.99
N PRO A 151 11.51 0.93 -9.04
CA PRO A 151 10.43 1.76 -9.58
C PRO A 151 9.27 2.00 -8.61
N SER A 152 9.23 1.31 -7.47
CA SER A 152 8.32 1.60 -6.35
C SER A 152 8.80 2.75 -5.45
N GLY A 153 9.98 3.33 -5.72
CA GLY A 153 10.67 4.28 -4.85
C GLY A 153 11.48 3.64 -3.71
N ALA A 154 11.30 2.34 -3.45
CA ALA A 154 12.04 1.63 -2.42
C ALA A 154 13.52 1.49 -2.78
N LYS A 155 14.41 1.74 -1.82
CA LYS A 155 15.85 1.43 -1.95
C LYS A 155 16.06 -0.05 -1.62
N LYS A 156 16.83 -0.78 -2.43
CA LYS A 156 17.21 -2.18 -2.19
C LYS A 156 18.72 -2.33 -2.35
N VAL A 157 19.32 -3.21 -1.57
CA VAL A 157 20.73 -3.62 -1.72
C VAL A 157 20.76 -4.94 -2.47
N VAL A 158 21.62 -5.04 -3.48
CA VAL A 158 21.88 -6.25 -4.28
C VAL A 158 23.39 -6.46 -4.40
N SER A 159 23.83 -7.66 -4.80
CA SER A 159 25.26 -7.89 -5.08
C SER A 159 25.70 -7.05 -6.29
N SER A 160 26.90 -6.47 -6.25
CA SER A 160 27.48 -5.75 -7.39
C SER A 160 27.76 -6.66 -8.60
N ASN A 161 27.86 -7.97 -8.38
CA ASN A 161 27.99 -8.98 -9.45
C ASN A 161 26.66 -9.32 -10.13
N ALA A 162 25.52 -8.81 -9.64
CA ALA A 162 24.23 -8.99 -10.30
C ALA A 162 24.21 -8.25 -11.63
N ARG A 163 23.64 -8.84 -12.69
CA ARG A 163 23.57 -8.22 -14.02
C ARG A 163 22.35 -7.31 -14.19
N GLY A 164 22.52 -6.23 -14.94
CA GLY A 164 21.44 -5.35 -15.42
C GLY A 164 21.65 -5.00 -16.90
N MET A 165 20.56 -4.70 -17.60
CA MET A 165 20.61 -4.17 -18.97
C MET A 165 20.55 -2.65 -18.92
N ILE A 166 21.37 -1.94 -19.71
CA ILE A 166 21.38 -0.47 -19.73
C ILE A 166 20.17 0.07 -20.49
N GLY A 167 19.45 1.02 -19.90
CA GLY A 167 18.29 1.71 -20.47
C GLY A 167 16.95 1.42 -19.79
N ILE A 168 15.87 1.94 -20.37
CA ILE A 168 14.48 1.83 -19.90
C ILE A 168 13.77 0.73 -20.69
N VAL A 169 12.89 -0.06 -20.05
CA VAL A 169 12.10 -1.10 -20.74
C VAL A 169 11.11 -0.48 -21.74
N ALA A 170 11.10 -0.98 -22.98
CA ALA A 170 10.24 -0.48 -24.03
C ALA A 170 8.73 -0.60 -23.79
N GLY A 171 7.99 0.31 -24.39
CA GLY A 171 6.54 0.43 -24.25
C GLY A 171 6.10 1.34 -23.10
N GLY A 172 6.87 2.40 -22.81
CA GLY A 172 6.43 3.52 -21.97
C GLY A 172 5.08 4.11 -22.39
N GLY A 173 4.46 4.92 -21.53
CA GLY A 173 3.19 5.62 -21.79
C GLY A 173 1.93 4.75 -21.99
N ARG A 174 2.06 3.42 -22.03
CA ARG A 174 0.94 2.47 -22.26
C ARG A 174 -0.17 2.52 -21.20
N THR A 175 0.01 3.23 -20.09
CA THR A 175 -1.01 3.44 -19.05
C THR A 175 -1.87 4.68 -19.27
N ASP A 176 -1.38 5.63 -20.07
CA ASP A 176 -1.87 7.00 -20.06
C ASP A 176 -3.09 7.10 -20.98
N LYS A 177 -3.14 6.24 -21.99
CA LYS A 177 -4.33 5.97 -22.81
C LYS A 177 -5.40 5.22 -21.99
N PRO A 178 -6.59 5.83 -21.73
CA PRO A 178 -7.67 5.14 -21.04
C PRO A 178 -8.22 3.97 -21.86
N LEU A 179 -8.74 2.94 -21.18
CA LEU A 179 -9.30 1.77 -21.87
C LEU A 179 -10.60 2.11 -22.62
N LEU A 180 -11.40 3.05 -22.13
CA LEU A 180 -12.72 3.48 -22.63
C LEU A 180 -13.80 2.38 -22.64
N LYS A 181 -13.58 1.25 -23.30
CA LYS A 181 -14.58 0.19 -23.51
C LYS A 181 -14.30 -1.04 -22.65
N ALA A 182 -15.35 -1.62 -22.05
CA ALA A 182 -15.27 -2.88 -21.30
C ALA A 182 -14.72 -4.05 -22.15
N SER A 183 -15.04 -4.10 -23.45
CA SER A 183 -14.50 -5.11 -24.37
C SER A 183 -12.97 -5.06 -24.46
N ARG A 184 -12.34 -3.87 -24.51
CA ARG A 184 -10.86 -3.76 -24.49
C ARG A 184 -10.26 -4.31 -23.20
N ALA A 185 -10.98 -4.22 -22.06
CA ALA A 185 -10.57 -4.88 -20.83
C ALA A 185 -10.69 -6.42 -20.93
N LYS A 186 -11.77 -6.95 -21.53
CA LYS A 186 -11.95 -8.39 -21.82
C LYS A 186 -10.73 -8.94 -22.58
N HIS A 187 -10.38 -8.35 -23.72
CA HIS A 187 -9.22 -8.77 -24.52
C HIS A 187 -7.90 -8.66 -23.74
N LYS A 188 -7.68 -7.56 -22.99
CA LYS A 188 -6.49 -7.36 -22.14
C LYS A 188 -6.29 -8.44 -21.06
N PHE A 189 -7.38 -9.01 -20.53
CA PHE A 189 -7.30 -10.07 -19.51
C PHE A 189 -7.35 -11.48 -20.11
N ALA A 190 -7.99 -11.68 -21.26
CA ALA A 190 -8.03 -12.95 -21.99
C ALA A 190 -6.63 -13.50 -22.32
N VAL A 191 -5.67 -12.63 -22.66
CA VAL A 191 -4.26 -13.02 -22.90
C VAL A 191 -3.40 -13.10 -21.63
N LYS A 192 -3.99 -13.01 -20.43
CA LYS A 192 -3.24 -13.01 -19.15
C LYS A 192 -3.68 -14.13 -18.21
N ARG A 193 -4.93 -14.06 -17.74
CA ARG A 193 -5.60 -15.05 -16.87
C ARG A 193 -7.04 -14.62 -16.60
N ASN A 194 -7.88 -15.56 -16.18
CA ASN A 194 -9.23 -15.26 -15.71
C ASN A 194 -9.22 -14.41 -14.41
N ARG A 195 -9.34 -13.08 -14.54
CA ARG A 195 -9.46 -12.11 -13.41
C ARG A 195 -10.54 -11.04 -13.66
N TRP A 196 -11.18 -11.05 -14.82
CA TRP A 196 -12.15 -10.05 -15.26
C TRP A 196 -13.34 -10.77 -15.91
N PRO A 197 -14.60 -10.39 -15.64
CA PRO A 197 -15.04 -9.25 -14.82
C PRO A 197 -14.81 -9.45 -13.30
N LYS A 198 -15.08 -8.42 -12.50
CA LYS A 198 -14.97 -8.45 -11.03
C LYS A 198 -16.25 -7.97 -10.35
N THR A 199 -17.13 -8.89 -9.99
CA THR A 199 -18.26 -8.60 -9.08
C THR A 199 -17.74 -8.05 -7.74
N ARG A 200 -18.38 -7.00 -7.22
CA ARG A 200 -18.08 -6.40 -5.90
C ARG A 200 -18.57 -7.34 -4.79
N GLY A 201 -17.83 -7.45 -3.69
CA GLY A 201 -18.21 -8.32 -2.57
C GLY A 201 -19.49 -7.90 -1.82
N VAL A 202 -19.88 -6.62 -1.93
CA VAL A 202 -21.13 -6.09 -1.37
C VAL A 202 -22.37 -6.57 -2.16
N ALA A 203 -22.20 -6.80 -3.46
CA ALA A 203 -23.25 -7.30 -4.35
C ALA A 203 -23.27 -8.84 -4.43
N MET A 204 -22.93 -9.51 -3.32
CA MET A 204 -22.93 -10.96 -3.17
C MET A 204 -23.78 -11.33 -1.94
N ASN A 205 -24.14 -12.60 -1.83
CA ASN A 205 -24.77 -13.13 -0.63
C ASN A 205 -23.75 -13.25 0.52
N PRO A 206 -24.16 -13.25 1.81
CA PRO A 206 -23.25 -13.37 2.95
C PRO A 206 -22.36 -14.63 2.87
N VAL A 207 -22.90 -15.69 2.26
CA VAL A 207 -22.24 -16.98 2.07
C VAL A 207 -21.04 -16.91 1.10
N ASP A 208 -21.05 -16.00 0.12
CA ASP A 208 -20.03 -15.86 -0.93
C ASP A 208 -18.99 -14.76 -0.64
N HIS A 209 -19.29 -13.82 0.27
CA HIS A 209 -18.36 -12.76 0.68
C HIS A 209 -18.69 -12.20 2.08
N PRO A 210 -17.70 -11.92 2.94
CA PRO A 210 -17.87 -11.27 4.25
C PRO A 210 -18.53 -9.87 4.25
N HIS A 211 -18.85 -9.30 3.07
CA HIS A 211 -19.50 -8.00 2.92
C HIS A 211 -20.89 -8.12 2.26
N GLY A 212 -21.36 -9.35 2.03
CA GLY A 212 -22.60 -9.63 1.30
C GLY A 212 -23.85 -9.62 2.16
N GLY A 213 -25.02 -9.55 1.51
CA GLY A 213 -26.35 -9.62 2.12
C GLY A 213 -26.67 -8.50 3.11
N VAL A 214 -26.21 -7.28 2.84
CA VAL A 214 -26.65 -6.08 3.54
C VAL A 214 -27.76 -5.41 2.71
N SER A 215 -28.86 -5.02 3.35
CA SER A 215 -30.10 -4.56 2.67
C SER A 215 -29.89 -3.34 1.78
N ALA A 216 -29.14 -2.34 2.26
CA ALA A 216 -28.55 -1.31 1.41
C ALA A 216 -27.12 -1.71 1.02
N SER A 217 -26.63 -1.29 -0.16
CA SER A 217 -25.26 -1.56 -0.66
C SER A 217 -24.15 -0.80 0.10
N HIS A 218 -24.10 -0.96 1.42
CA HIS A 218 -23.15 -0.34 2.33
C HIS A 218 -22.18 -1.37 2.91
N ILE A 219 -20.96 -0.97 3.21
CA ILE A 219 -19.98 -1.83 3.89
C ILE A 219 -20.06 -1.50 5.37
N SER A 220 -20.37 -2.49 6.22
CA SER A 220 -20.32 -2.28 7.67
C SER A 220 -18.88 -1.90 8.08
N THR A 221 -18.72 -0.81 8.84
CA THR A 221 -17.39 -0.20 9.06
C THR A 221 -16.44 -1.14 9.82
N ARG A 222 -16.97 -2.16 10.50
CA ARG A 222 -16.25 -3.14 11.32
C ARG A 222 -15.28 -4.07 10.57
N MET A 223 -15.36 -4.19 9.23
CA MET A 223 -14.61 -5.24 8.49
C MET A 223 -13.67 -4.73 7.38
N VAL A 224 -13.54 -3.42 7.18
CA VAL A 224 -12.80 -2.87 6.01
C VAL A 224 -11.28 -2.88 6.18
N CYS A 225 -10.80 -2.73 7.42
CA CYS A 225 -9.37 -2.81 7.73
C CYS A 225 -9.12 -4.11 8.48
N ILE A 226 -8.34 -4.99 7.86
CA ILE A 226 -8.14 -6.36 8.33
C ILE A 226 -6.68 -6.49 8.79
N ALA A 227 -6.49 -6.95 10.03
CA ALA A 227 -5.17 -7.13 10.62
C ALA A 227 -4.41 -8.29 9.94
N GLU A 228 -3.08 -8.18 9.94
CA GLU A 228 -2.17 -9.07 9.22
C GLU A 228 -2.24 -10.53 9.71
N LEU A 229 -2.55 -10.73 10.99
CA LEU A 229 -2.70 -12.03 11.66
C LEU A 229 -4.11 -12.65 11.55
N THR A 230 -5.01 -12.11 10.70
CA THR A 230 -6.35 -12.70 10.56
C THR A 230 -6.36 -13.91 9.64
N HIS A 231 -7.16 -14.93 9.98
CA HIS A 231 -7.39 -16.08 9.11
C HIS A 231 -7.80 -15.66 7.69
N LEU A 232 -7.32 -16.43 6.70
CA LEU A 232 -7.53 -16.26 5.26
C LEU A 232 -8.99 -16.03 4.84
N TYR A 233 -9.97 -16.44 5.66
CA TYR A 233 -11.41 -16.22 5.43
C TYR A 233 -11.86 -14.76 5.61
N ARG A 234 -11.14 -13.95 6.40
CA ARG A 234 -11.46 -12.53 6.63
C ARG A 234 -10.74 -11.59 5.65
N VAL A 235 -9.58 -12.00 5.13
CA VAL A 235 -8.68 -11.21 4.26
C VAL A 235 -9.30 -10.95 2.87
N THR A 236 -10.19 -9.96 2.76
CA THR A 236 -10.94 -9.67 1.53
C THR A 236 -10.82 -8.23 1.01
N THR A 237 -10.50 -7.27 1.88
CA THR A 237 -10.30 -5.86 1.50
C THR A 237 -8.95 -5.34 2.00
N SER A 238 -8.88 -4.09 2.47
CA SER A 238 -7.63 -3.41 2.85
C SER A 238 -6.90 -4.15 3.98
N ILE A 239 -5.79 -4.79 3.62
CA ILE A 239 -4.91 -5.56 4.52
C ILE A 239 -3.83 -4.62 5.07
N SER A 240 -3.58 -4.63 6.39
CA SER A 240 -2.47 -3.92 7.04
C SER A 240 -2.32 -2.43 6.64
N VAL A 241 -3.44 -1.74 6.43
CA VAL A 241 -3.45 -0.32 6.04
C VAL A 241 -3.07 0.55 7.23
N ARG A 242 -1.80 0.98 7.29
CA ARG A 242 -1.25 1.83 8.36
C ARG A 242 -1.92 3.20 8.44
N ARG A 243 -2.30 3.79 7.28
CA ARG A 243 -3.08 5.04 7.15
C ARG A 243 -3.88 5.01 5.84
N ARG A 244 -5.06 5.64 5.83
CA ARG A 244 -5.72 6.05 4.56
C ARG A 244 -5.39 7.53 4.29
N PRO A 245 -4.60 7.84 3.26
CA PRO A 245 -4.61 9.19 2.70
C PRO A 245 -5.84 9.34 1.79
N SER A 246 -6.60 10.41 1.96
CA SER A 246 -7.25 11.08 0.84
C SER A 246 -6.16 11.63 -0.09
N PRO A 247 -6.25 11.48 -1.42
CA PRO A 247 -5.26 12.07 -2.33
C PRO A 247 -5.14 13.59 -2.15
N ASP A 248 -6.24 14.24 -1.78
CA ASP A 248 -6.43 15.69 -1.83
C ASP A 248 -6.12 16.39 -0.49
N THR A 249 -5.62 15.67 0.52
CA THR A 249 -5.18 16.31 1.77
C THR A 249 -3.76 16.88 1.61
N PRO A 250 -3.56 18.21 1.67
CA PRO A 250 -2.22 18.79 1.63
C PRO A 250 -1.39 18.30 2.82
N PRO A 251 -0.04 18.22 2.67
CA PRO A 251 0.82 17.76 3.75
C PRO A 251 0.67 18.69 4.96
N ARG A 252 0.18 18.16 6.08
CA ARG A 252 0.15 18.91 7.34
C ARG A 252 1.56 19.36 7.70
N VAL A 253 1.81 20.66 7.59
CA VAL A 253 2.98 21.31 8.16
C VAL A 253 3.03 20.94 9.64
N LYS A 254 4.05 20.17 10.03
CA LYS A 254 4.34 19.93 11.44
C LYS A 254 4.86 21.23 12.03
N ARG A 255 3.97 22.13 12.46
CA ARG A 255 4.33 23.19 13.40
C ARG A 255 4.88 22.50 14.65
N ARG A 256 6.19 22.54 14.82
CA ARG A 256 6.90 22.02 15.99
C ARG A 256 6.63 23.00 17.14
N VAL A 257 5.51 22.82 17.82
CA VAL A 257 5.26 23.53 19.08
C VAL A 257 6.26 22.99 20.09
N SER A 258 7.18 23.85 20.52
CA SER A 258 8.07 23.61 21.66
C SER A 258 7.23 23.56 22.93
N LEU A 259 7.13 22.39 23.54
CA LEU A 259 6.48 22.19 24.84
C LEU A 259 7.54 22.22 25.94
N LEU A 260 7.39 23.16 26.87
CA LEU A 260 7.99 23.07 28.20
C LEU A 260 7.29 21.96 29.01
N PRO A 261 7.94 21.38 30.02
CA PRO A 261 7.46 20.16 30.66
C PRO A 261 6.36 20.45 31.70
N ALA A 262 5.15 20.03 31.38
CA ALA A 262 4.09 19.78 32.37
C ALA A 262 3.27 18.56 31.90
N GLU A 263 2.99 17.66 32.83
CA GLU A 263 2.42 16.34 32.56
C GLU A 263 1.09 16.41 31.82
N ARG A 264 0.93 15.62 30.74
CA ARG A 264 -0.38 15.39 30.12
C ARG A 264 -0.59 13.95 29.67
N VAL A 265 -1.58 13.32 30.31
CA VAL A 265 -2.34 12.20 29.77
C VAL A 265 -2.90 12.60 28.39
N CYS A 266 -2.67 11.78 27.38
CA CYS A 266 -3.00 12.12 25.99
C CYS A 266 -4.38 11.60 25.59
N CYS A 267 -5.43 12.41 25.82
CA CYS A 267 -6.79 12.10 25.36
C CYS A 267 -6.96 12.43 23.87
N VAL A 268 -7.03 11.40 23.03
CA VAL A 268 -7.34 11.52 21.59
C VAL A 268 -8.84 11.72 21.39
N VAL A 269 -9.27 12.93 21.03
CA VAL A 269 -10.69 13.22 20.70
C VAL A 269 -10.99 12.86 19.24
N PRO A 270 -11.89 11.89 18.95
CA PRO A 270 -12.34 11.62 17.59
C PRO A 270 -13.50 12.54 17.21
N ARG A 271 -13.30 13.41 16.21
CA ARG A 271 -14.37 14.23 15.62
C ARG A 271 -15.44 13.35 14.94
N ARG A 272 -16.52 13.00 15.65
CA ARG A 272 -17.76 12.48 15.05
C ARG A 272 -18.99 13.03 15.79
N ARG A 273 -19.91 13.63 15.01
CA ARG A 273 -21.26 13.99 15.46
C ARG A 273 -22.01 12.76 15.96
N ARG A 274 -22.17 12.65 17.28
CA ARG A 274 -23.33 12.09 18.02
C ARG A 274 -23.02 12.20 19.51
N SER A 275 -23.94 12.82 20.25
CA SER A 275 -23.83 13.08 21.69
C SER A 275 -23.52 11.80 22.47
N LYS A 276 -22.40 11.82 23.20
CA LYS A 276 -22.10 10.93 24.31
C LYS A 276 -21.35 11.74 25.35
N GLY A 277 -21.94 11.94 26.52
CA GLY A 277 -21.32 12.65 27.64
C GLY A 277 -20.02 11.96 28.07
N CYS A 278 -19.03 12.77 28.46
CA CYS A 278 -17.78 12.27 29.00
C CYS A 278 -17.89 12.26 30.53
N PHE A 279 -18.10 11.08 31.12
CA PHE A 279 -18.10 10.94 32.57
C PHE A 279 -16.67 10.88 33.09
N THR A 280 -16.33 11.82 33.98
CA THR A 280 -15.04 11.87 34.65
C THR A 280 -15.28 11.68 36.14
N VAL A 281 -14.91 10.52 36.68
CA VAL A 281 -15.03 10.25 38.13
C VAL A 281 -13.75 10.72 38.80
N LEU A 282 -13.87 11.77 39.61
CA LEU A 282 -12.79 12.29 40.46
C LEU A 282 -12.95 11.73 41.87
N HIS A 283 -12.11 10.76 42.24
CA HIS A 283 -11.97 10.38 43.65
C HIS A 283 -11.09 11.40 44.36
N LEU A 284 -11.69 12.18 45.25
CA LEU A 284 -10.97 12.98 46.24
C LEU A 284 -10.84 12.18 47.55
N GLY A 285 -9.75 12.43 48.28
CA GLY A 285 -9.33 11.63 49.43
C GLY A 285 -10.17 11.82 50.70
N LYS A 286 -9.83 11.04 51.74
CA LYS A 286 -10.53 10.97 53.02
C LYS A 286 -10.69 12.34 53.71
N GLY A 287 -11.93 12.68 54.06
CA GLY A 287 -12.23 13.74 55.03
C GLY A 287 -12.18 13.22 56.47
N PHE A 288 -11.98 14.14 57.43
CA PHE A 288 -12.19 13.87 58.85
C PHE A 288 -13.60 13.29 59.09
N ASN A 289 -13.73 12.37 60.05
CA ASN A 289 -14.93 11.60 60.39
C ASN A 289 -15.34 10.45 59.43
N GLY A 290 -14.47 10.05 58.49
CA GLY A 290 -14.47 8.67 57.96
C GLY A 290 -15.60 8.28 56.98
N LEU A 291 -16.47 9.20 56.59
CA LEU A 291 -17.46 8.99 55.53
C LEU A 291 -16.85 9.25 54.14
N HIS A 292 -17.08 8.31 53.22
CA HIS A 292 -16.62 8.42 51.83
C HIS A 292 -17.66 9.16 51.00
N TRP A 293 -17.28 10.29 50.39
CA TRP A 293 -18.13 11.03 49.45
C TRP A 293 -17.63 10.85 48.02
N SER A 294 -18.58 10.69 47.08
CA SER A 294 -18.29 10.58 45.64
C SER A 294 -18.95 11.75 44.91
N LEU A 295 -18.17 12.73 44.47
CA LEU A 295 -18.70 13.88 43.72
C LEU A 295 -18.76 13.54 42.22
N LEU A 296 -19.96 13.49 41.64
CA LEU A 296 -20.14 13.22 40.21
C LEU A 296 -20.44 14.52 39.45
N LEU A 297 -19.40 15.16 38.90
CA LEU A 297 -19.55 16.32 38.02
C LEU A 297 -19.87 15.87 36.59
N CYS A 298 -21.04 16.27 36.09
CA CYS A 298 -21.47 15.99 34.73
C CYS A 298 -21.49 17.29 33.90
N SER A 299 -20.39 17.58 33.20
CA SER A 299 -20.29 18.74 32.32
C SER A 299 -20.98 18.46 30.97
N TYR A 300 -22.14 19.05 30.74
CA TYR A 300 -22.76 19.09 29.41
C TYR A 300 -22.27 20.30 28.64
N GLY A 301 -21.58 20.07 27.52
CA GLY A 301 -21.19 21.11 26.57
C GLY A 301 -22.01 21.00 25.28
N THR A 302 -22.96 21.89 25.09
CA THR A 302 -23.65 22.10 23.81
C THR A 302 -22.86 23.12 22.98
N ALA A 303 -22.32 22.67 21.85
CA ALA A 303 -21.62 23.55 20.92
C ALA A 303 -22.65 24.21 19.98
N GLU A 304 -23.07 25.42 20.33
CA GLU A 304 -23.80 26.30 19.44
C GLU A 304 -22.82 27.08 18.55
N SER A 305 -23.25 27.44 17.34
CA SER A 305 -22.45 28.29 16.45
C SER A 305 -22.62 29.73 16.89
N ASP A 306 -21.68 30.22 17.72
CA ASP A 306 -20.98 31.50 17.55
C ASP A 306 -20.24 31.89 18.85
N GLY A 307 -18.91 32.01 18.78
CA GLY A 307 -18.08 32.79 19.70
C GLY A 307 -17.86 32.29 21.14
N GLU A 308 -18.90 31.90 21.88
CA GLU A 308 -18.87 31.83 23.34
C GLU A 308 -19.08 30.42 23.91
N LEU A 309 -18.36 30.10 25.00
CA LEU A 309 -18.43 28.81 25.71
C LEU A 309 -19.18 28.98 27.04
N ALA A 310 -20.48 28.79 27.03
CA ALA A 310 -21.27 28.66 28.25
C ALA A 310 -21.01 27.28 28.92
N PHE A 311 -20.66 27.28 30.21
CA PHE A 311 -20.51 26.08 31.03
C PHE A 311 -21.59 26.06 32.12
N SER A 312 -22.58 25.17 31.99
CA SER A 312 -23.50 24.84 33.09
C SER A 312 -22.94 23.67 33.90
N ALA A 313 -22.74 23.86 35.21
CA ALA A 313 -22.39 22.79 36.14
C ALA A 313 -23.57 22.51 37.07
N SER A 314 -24.11 21.28 37.02
CA SER A 314 -25.10 20.80 37.99
C SER A 314 -24.41 19.91 39.02
N ILE A 315 -24.61 20.23 40.30
CA ILE A 315 -24.12 19.42 41.44
C ILE A 315 -25.24 18.43 41.81
N MET A 316 -24.98 17.12 41.72
CA MET A 316 -25.80 16.11 42.37
C MET A 316 -25.06 15.55 43.58
N ALA A 317 -25.64 15.74 44.76
CA ALA A 317 -25.27 15.01 45.98
C ALA A 317 -26.10 13.74 46.06
N VAL A 318 -25.45 12.57 46.21
CA VAL A 318 -26.11 11.28 46.41
C VAL A 318 -25.77 10.77 47.80
N ASN A 319 -26.76 10.71 48.69
CA ASN A 319 -26.60 10.06 49.98
C ASN A 319 -26.75 8.54 49.82
N GLU A 320 -25.78 7.78 50.34
CA GLU A 320 -25.77 6.31 50.27
C GLU A 320 -26.60 5.71 51.41
N ILE A 321 -27.88 5.40 51.15
CA ILE A 321 -28.73 4.63 52.09
C ILE A 321 -28.49 3.14 51.84
N LYS A 322 -28.00 2.44 52.87
CA LYS A 322 -27.65 1.00 52.77
C LYS A 322 -28.88 0.09 52.89
N GLY A 323 -29.06 -0.76 51.88
CA GLY A 323 -29.72 -2.07 51.98
C GLY A 323 -31.11 -2.16 51.35
N PHE A 324 -31.22 -2.97 50.28
CA PHE A 324 -32.25 -3.99 50.00
C PHE A 324 -31.90 -4.68 48.64
N PRO A 325 -32.26 -5.97 48.38
CA PRO A 325 -31.76 -6.69 47.21
C PRO A 325 -32.72 -6.80 46.01
N LYS A 326 -32.14 -6.73 44.80
CA LYS A 326 -32.59 -7.26 43.49
C LYS A 326 -33.93 -6.79 42.88
N ALA A 327 -33.78 -6.34 41.63
CA ALA A 327 -34.73 -6.37 40.50
C ALA A 327 -35.79 -5.25 40.37
N VAL A 328 -36.33 -5.17 39.13
CA VAL A 328 -37.38 -4.29 38.60
C VAL A 328 -36.94 -2.93 38.03
N GLY A 329 -37.21 -2.76 36.72
CA GLY A 329 -37.87 -1.57 36.17
C GLY A 329 -37.04 -0.32 35.88
N THR A 330 -36.82 -0.03 34.60
CA THR A 330 -36.62 1.36 34.16
C THR A 330 -37.85 2.20 34.48
N ARG A 331 -37.73 3.18 35.37
CA ARG A 331 -38.65 4.31 35.49
C ARG A 331 -37.90 5.62 35.26
N LEU A 332 -38.45 6.43 34.37
CA LEU A 332 -38.18 7.86 34.30
C LEU A 332 -38.67 8.50 35.61
N VAL A 333 -37.88 9.41 36.17
CA VAL A 333 -38.29 10.28 37.28
C VAL A 333 -38.16 11.72 36.80
N GLU A 334 -39.16 12.52 37.15
CA GLU A 334 -39.39 13.86 36.59
C GLU A 334 -38.34 14.88 37.03
N THR A 335 -37.94 15.75 36.09
CA THR A 335 -37.15 16.95 36.41
C THR A 335 -38.08 18.07 36.83
N ALA A 336 -38.09 18.43 38.12
CA ALA A 336 -38.70 19.66 38.57
C ALA A 336 -37.87 20.88 38.10
N LEU A 337 -38.53 21.85 37.47
CA LEU A 337 -37.96 23.15 37.15
C LEU A 337 -37.92 24.01 38.42
N TYR A 338 -36.83 24.77 38.61
CA TYR A 338 -36.82 25.90 39.54
C TYR A 338 -36.06 27.10 38.94
N SER A 339 -36.52 28.29 39.31
CA SER A 339 -36.34 29.54 38.56
C SER A 339 -34.96 30.20 38.64
N ASP A 340 -34.68 30.96 37.58
CA ASP A 340 -34.06 32.30 37.55
C ASP A 340 -32.87 32.63 38.46
N TYR A 341 -31.73 32.96 37.83
CA TYR A 341 -31.00 34.18 38.16
C TYR A 341 -30.46 34.84 36.89
N LEU A 342 -30.94 36.05 36.60
CA LEU A 342 -30.65 36.81 35.38
C LEU A 342 -29.83 38.06 35.73
N VAL A 343 -28.53 38.05 35.45
CA VAL A 343 -27.64 39.20 35.71
C VAL A 343 -27.36 39.95 34.40
N ARG A 344 -28.03 41.10 34.20
CA ARG A 344 -27.82 41.98 33.04
C ARG A 344 -26.74 43.04 33.31
N GLY A 345 -25.59 42.85 32.68
CA GLY A 345 -24.73 43.80 31.95
C GLY A 345 -24.45 45.25 32.42
N LYS A 346 -23.24 45.73 32.08
CA LYS A 346 -22.99 47.07 31.47
C LYS A 346 -21.50 47.28 31.07
N GLY A 347 -21.29 47.63 29.80
CA GLY A 347 -20.26 48.56 29.27
C GLY A 347 -18.83 48.04 29.09
N LEU A 348 -18.01 48.53 28.15
CA LEU A 348 -18.17 49.55 27.08
C LEU A 348 -17.09 49.32 25.97
N PHE A 349 -17.34 49.80 24.75
CA PHE A 349 -16.35 50.09 23.67
C PHE A 349 -15.92 51.58 23.78
N GLU A 350 -14.82 52.13 23.25
CA GLU A 350 -13.71 51.75 22.34
C GLU A 350 -12.35 52.25 22.95
N PRO A 351 -11.13 52.09 22.36
CA PRO A 351 -10.73 51.36 21.13
C PRO A 351 -9.62 50.28 21.33
#